data_AF-A0AAW9DK31-F1
#
_entry.id   AF-A0AAW9DK31-F1
#
_cell.length_a   1.000
_cell.length_b   1.000
_cell.length_c   1.000
_cell.angle_alpha   90.00
_cell.angle_beta   90.00
_cell.angle_gamma   90.00
#
_symmetry.space_group_name_H-M   'P 1'
#
loop_
_entity.id
_entity.type
_entity.pdbx_description
1 polymer ?
#
loop_
_entity_poly.entity_id
_entity_poly.type
_entity_poly.pdbx_seq_one_letter_code
_entity_poly.pdbx_strand_id
1 'polypeptide(L)'
;KGLKEQDFGAFEGQQEYLNPPLQGDIGYGDYFVTFGGESYQDVRQRMVETIGGIMEEADNQSVLVVSHGAAIAQFFRQVLTNYPQVRMRNCAILTFDYEDGKYDLVSVVDPVNREILYQQQS
;
A
#
# COMPACT_ATOMS: atom_id res chain seq x y z
N LYS A 1 -7.07 12.32 -4.64
CA LYS A 1 -7.54 11.73 -3.37
C LYS A 1 -7.14 10.26 -3.22
N GLY A 2 -7.09 9.47 -4.31
CA GLY A 2 -6.94 8.02 -4.21
C GLY A 2 -5.62 7.48 -3.64
N LEU A 3 -4.56 8.29 -3.51
CA LEU A 3 -3.27 7.91 -2.89
C LEU A 3 -3.17 8.24 -1.38
N LYS A 4 -4.22 8.77 -0.76
CA LYS A 4 -4.21 9.13 0.66
C LYS A 4 -4.14 7.90 1.56
N GLU A 5 -3.75 8.09 2.82
CA GLU A 5 -3.87 7.06 3.84
C GLU A 5 -5.34 6.59 3.99
N GLN A 6 -5.55 5.40 4.56
CA GLN A 6 -6.87 4.94 5.00
C GLN A 6 -7.52 5.99 5.92
N ASP A 7 -8.78 6.34 5.64
CA ASP A 7 -9.57 7.19 6.53
C ASP A 7 -9.89 6.44 7.82
N PHE A 8 -9.39 6.94 8.96
CA PHE A 8 -9.62 6.35 10.27
C PHE A 8 -10.91 6.86 10.96
N GLY A 9 -11.67 7.73 10.31
CA GLY A 9 -12.90 8.30 10.85
C GLY A 9 -12.66 9.05 12.16
N ALA A 10 -13.46 8.76 13.20
CA ALA A 10 -13.31 9.39 14.51
C ALA A 10 -11.95 9.11 15.21
N PHE A 11 -11.14 8.18 14.71
CA PHE A 11 -9.80 7.88 15.23
C PHE A 11 -8.70 8.78 14.65
N GLU A 12 -9.02 9.62 13.66
CA GLU A 12 -8.07 10.60 13.15
C GLU A 12 -7.51 11.50 14.25
N GLY A 13 -6.18 11.56 14.35
CA GLY A 13 -5.47 12.33 15.39
C GLY A 13 -5.50 11.73 16.80
N GLN A 14 -6.08 10.54 16.98
CA GLN A 14 -6.04 9.82 18.26
C GLN A 14 -4.71 9.06 18.45
N GLN A 15 -4.47 8.58 19.67
CA GLN A 15 -3.26 7.81 20.00
C GLN A 15 -3.26 6.44 19.32
N GLU A 16 -2.13 6.05 18.72
CA GLU A 16 -2.01 4.79 17.95
C GLU A 16 -2.33 3.53 18.75
N TYR A 17 -2.07 3.53 20.07
CA TYR A 17 -2.40 2.37 20.93
C TYR A 17 -3.91 2.10 21.04
N LEU A 18 -4.75 3.04 20.61
CA LEU A 18 -6.20 2.86 20.52
C LEU A 18 -6.62 2.11 19.24
N ASN A 19 -5.72 1.97 18.26
CA ASN A 19 -6.03 1.24 17.05
C ASN A 19 -6.29 -0.25 17.36
N PRO A 20 -7.24 -0.89 16.65
CA PRO A 20 -7.46 -2.31 16.81
C PRO A 20 -6.21 -3.11 16.37
N PRO A 21 -6.06 -4.36 16.82
CA PRO A 21 -5.01 -5.22 16.28
C PRO A 21 -5.22 -5.45 14.78
N LEU A 22 -4.11 -5.64 14.06
CA LEU A 22 -4.13 -6.01 12.65
C LEU A 22 -4.71 -7.43 12.49
N GLN A 23 -5.53 -7.60 11.46
CA GLN A 23 -6.26 -8.81 11.09
C GLN A 23 -5.61 -9.46 9.87
N GLY A 24 -4.34 -9.87 10.00
CA GLY A 24 -3.59 -10.45 8.89
C GLY A 24 -3.51 -9.52 7.68
N ASP A 25 -3.93 -10.01 6.51
CA ASP A 25 -3.73 -9.34 5.23
C ASP A 25 -4.74 -8.23 4.93
N ILE A 26 -5.82 -8.15 5.70
CA ILE A 26 -6.81 -7.08 5.57
C ILE A 26 -6.48 -5.88 6.47
N GLY A 27 -5.35 -5.88 7.17
CA GLY A 27 -4.94 -4.78 8.03
C GLY A 27 -5.95 -4.55 9.14
N TYR A 28 -6.53 -3.35 9.25
CA TYR A 28 -7.57 -3.07 10.25
C TYR A 28 -8.97 -3.57 9.85
N GLY A 29 -9.13 -4.14 8.65
CA GLY A 29 -10.41 -4.61 8.13
C GLY A 29 -11.42 -3.47 8.03
N ASP A 30 -12.64 -3.72 8.50
CA ASP A 30 -13.75 -2.76 8.45
C ASP A 30 -13.94 -1.99 9.76
N TYR A 31 -12.99 -2.09 10.70
CA TYR A 31 -13.16 -1.54 12.05
C TYR A 31 -13.52 -0.04 12.02
N PHE A 32 -12.82 0.75 11.21
CA PHE A 32 -13.03 2.20 11.13
C PHE A 32 -14.32 2.61 10.44
N VAL A 33 -14.98 1.72 9.67
CA VAL A 33 -16.27 2.00 9.03
C VAL A 33 -17.31 2.37 10.09
N THR A 34 -17.30 1.69 11.24
CA THR A 34 -18.22 1.98 12.36
C THR A 34 -18.02 3.39 12.97
N PHE A 35 -16.91 4.04 12.65
CA PHE A 35 -16.53 5.38 13.10
C PHE A 35 -16.48 6.41 11.95
N GLY A 36 -17.07 6.08 10.80
CA GLY A 36 -17.12 6.95 9.62
C GLY A 36 -15.85 6.96 8.77
N GLY A 37 -14.94 6.01 8.97
CA GLY A 37 -13.75 5.81 8.15
C GLY A 37 -13.96 4.86 6.98
N GLU A 38 -12.86 4.49 6.32
CA GLU A 38 -12.85 3.60 5.15
C GLU A 38 -12.67 2.12 5.54
N SER A 39 -13.29 1.23 4.76
CA SER A 39 -12.97 -0.21 4.80
C SER A 39 -11.63 -0.48 4.11
N TYR A 40 -11.01 -1.63 4.42
CA TYR A 40 -9.82 -2.05 3.69
C TYR A 40 -10.09 -2.25 2.19
N GLN A 41 -11.31 -2.66 1.80
CA GLN A 41 -11.68 -2.84 0.39
C GLN A 41 -11.78 -1.50 -0.35
N ASP A 42 -12.34 -0.47 0.29
CA ASP A 42 -12.40 0.88 -0.28
C ASP A 42 -10.99 1.41 -0.57
N VAL A 43 -10.07 1.23 0.37
CA VAL A 43 -8.65 1.61 0.21
C VAL A 43 -8.02 0.85 -0.95
N ARG A 44 -8.19 -0.48 -1.02
CA ARG A 44 -7.67 -1.30 -2.13
C ARG A 44 -8.19 -0.82 -3.47
N GLN A 45 -9.51 -0.64 -3.59
CA GLN A 45 -10.16 -0.25 -4.82
C GLN A 45 -9.62 1.10 -5.31
N ARG A 46 -9.66 2.14 -4.48
CA ARG A 46 -9.21 3.48 -4.90
C ARG A 46 -7.73 3.53 -5.24
N MET A 47 -6.90 2.74 -4.53
CA MET A 47 -5.46 2.66 -4.79
C MET A 47 -5.20 1.99 -6.15
N VAL A 48 -5.84 0.86 -6.44
CA VAL A 48 -5.70 0.15 -7.72
C VAL A 48 -6.21 1.00 -8.87
N GLU A 49 -7.38 1.62 -8.74
CA GLU A 49 -7.93 2.51 -9.78
C GLU A 49 -7.01 3.71 -10.04
N THR A 50 -6.49 4.34 -8.99
CA THR A 50 -5.65 5.53 -9.13
C THR A 50 -4.27 5.19 -9.69
N ILE A 51 -3.60 4.16 -9.18
CA ILE A 51 -2.28 3.76 -9.66
C ILE A 51 -2.39 3.16 -11.06
N GLY A 52 -3.41 2.34 -11.33
CA GLY A 52 -3.69 1.81 -12.67
C GLY A 52 -3.86 2.93 -13.70
N GLY A 53 -4.71 3.94 -13.41
CA GLY A 53 -4.88 5.09 -14.30
C GLY A 53 -3.58 5.86 -14.55
N ILE A 54 -2.73 6.03 -13.53
CA ILE A 54 -1.42 6.66 -13.69
C ILE A 54 -0.52 5.82 -14.61
N MET A 55 -0.51 4.51 -14.47
CA MET A 55 0.33 3.63 -15.28
C MET A 55 -0.11 3.57 -16.74
N GLU A 56 -1.43 3.59 -17.01
CA GLU A 56 -1.97 3.65 -18.38
C GLU A 56 -1.61 4.97 -19.10
N GLU A 57 -1.45 6.07 -18.36
CA GLU A 57 -1.06 7.37 -18.90
C GLU A 57 0.47 7.56 -18.99
N ALA A 58 1.26 6.65 -18.39
CA ALA A 58 2.71 6.83 -18.22
C ALA A 58 3.54 6.61 -19.50
N ASP A 59 2.96 6.13 -20.60
CA ASP A 59 3.62 5.92 -21.91
C ASP A 59 5.04 5.31 -21.81
N ASN A 60 5.14 4.16 -21.12
CA ASN A 60 6.39 3.43 -20.86
C ASN A 60 7.46 4.19 -20.05
N GLN A 61 7.08 5.22 -19.31
CA GLN A 61 7.96 5.94 -18.40
C GLN A 61 7.91 5.39 -16.97
N SER A 62 9.01 5.53 -16.24
CA SER A 62 9.04 5.25 -14.80
C SER A 62 8.29 6.33 -14.02
N VAL A 63 7.40 5.90 -13.12
CA VAL A 63 6.61 6.79 -12.27
C VAL A 63 7.01 6.63 -10.81
N LEU A 64 7.20 7.74 -10.10
CA LEU A 64 7.32 7.76 -8.65
C LEU A 64 5.97 8.12 -8.01
N VAL A 65 5.39 7.19 -7.25
CA VAL A 65 4.17 7.40 -6.48
C VAL A 65 4.51 7.51 -5.00
N VAL A 66 4.08 8.59 -4.34
CA VAL A 66 4.27 8.79 -2.90
C VAL A 66 2.92 8.62 -2.19
N SER A 67 2.87 7.73 -1.20
CA SER A 67 1.66 7.41 -0.44
C SER A 67 2.04 7.04 1.01
N HIS A 68 1.11 6.41 1.73
CA HIS A 68 1.19 6.14 3.16
C HIS A 68 1.22 4.64 3.47
N GLY A 69 1.54 4.31 4.72
CA GLY A 69 1.83 2.94 5.15
C GLY A 69 0.68 1.97 4.91
N ALA A 70 -0.52 2.26 5.41
CA ALA A 70 -1.64 1.34 5.25
C ALA A 70 -2.16 1.30 3.81
N ALA A 71 -2.21 2.45 3.12
CA ALA A 71 -2.56 2.53 1.70
C ALA A 71 -1.64 1.69 0.79
N ILE A 72 -0.32 1.84 0.92
CA ILE A 72 0.67 1.01 0.20
C ILE A 72 0.48 -0.45 0.60
N ALA A 73 0.26 -0.72 1.89
CA ALA A 73 0.06 -2.06 2.40
C ALA A 73 -1.16 -2.79 1.81
N GLN A 74 -2.24 -2.06 1.58
CA GLN A 74 -3.44 -2.59 0.95
C GLN A 74 -3.26 -2.76 -0.56
N PHE A 75 -2.61 -1.81 -1.23
CA PHE A 75 -2.33 -1.91 -2.66
C PHE A 75 -1.45 -3.13 -2.98
N PHE A 76 -0.30 -3.29 -2.32
CA PHE A 76 0.62 -4.40 -2.66
C PHE A 76 -0.04 -5.77 -2.41
N ARG A 77 -0.84 -5.91 -1.34
CA ARG A 77 -1.57 -7.16 -1.05
C ARG A 77 -2.72 -7.43 -2.00
N GLN A 78 -3.24 -6.38 -2.66
CA GLN A 78 -4.32 -6.53 -3.63
C GLN A 78 -3.79 -6.97 -4.99
N VAL A 79 -2.63 -6.46 -5.41
CA VAL A 79 -2.08 -6.72 -6.76
C VAL A 79 -1.16 -7.94 -6.83
N LEU A 80 -0.66 -8.43 -5.69
CA LEU A 80 0.23 -9.60 -5.62
C LEU A 80 -0.47 -10.82 -5.03
N THR A 81 -0.37 -11.96 -5.71
CA THR A 81 -0.83 -13.26 -5.19
C THR A 81 0.11 -13.83 -4.12
N ASN A 82 1.40 -13.64 -4.30
CA ASN A 82 2.44 -14.04 -3.35
C ASN A 82 3.31 -12.81 -3.05
N TYR A 83 3.41 -12.41 -1.79
CA TYR A 83 4.21 -11.25 -1.39
C TYR A 83 5.13 -11.59 -0.22
N PRO A 84 6.29 -10.93 -0.14
CA PRO A 84 7.22 -11.15 0.95
C PRO A 84 6.67 -10.60 2.27
N GLN A 85 6.94 -11.30 3.37
CA GLN A 85 6.59 -10.85 4.71
C GLN A 85 7.65 -9.86 5.20
N VAL A 86 7.52 -8.60 4.76
CA VAL A 86 8.45 -7.51 5.10
C VAL A 86 7.76 -6.44 5.92
N ARG A 87 8.47 -5.89 6.90
CA ARG A 87 8.00 -4.74 7.67
C ARG A 87 8.39 -3.46 6.94
N MET A 88 7.41 -2.79 6.33
CA MET A 88 7.63 -1.46 5.75
C MET A 88 7.81 -0.43 6.85
N ARG A 89 8.92 0.31 6.79
CA ARG A 89 9.20 1.46 7.64
C ARG A 89 8.98 2.75 6.85
N ASN A 90 9.05 3.88 7.53
CA ASN A 90 9.02 5.18 6.87
C ASN A 90 10.11 5.26 5.79
N CYS A 91 9.75 5.85 4.65
CA CYS A 91 10.60 5.97 3.47
C CYS A 91 11.00 4.65 2.79
N ALA A 92 10.36 3.52 3.13
CA ALA A 92 10.54 2.30 2.35
C ALA A 92 10.11 2.51 0.89
N ILE A 93 10.88 1.96 -0.03
CA ILE A 93 10.65 2.05 -1.48
C ILE A 93 10.31 0.66 -1.99
N LEU A 94 9.17 0.56 -2.68
CA LEU A 94 8.76 -0.65 -3.39
C LEU A 94 8.87 -0.36 -4.88
N THR A 95 9.59 -1.22 -5.60
CA THR A 95 9.72 -1.13 -7.05
C THR A 95 8.88 -2.22 -7.68
N PHE A 96 8.03 -1.83 -8.63
CA PHE A 96 7.20 -2.74 -9.40
C PHE A 96 7.48 -2.59 -10.89
N ASP A 97 7.47 -3.71 -11.60
CA ASP A 97 7.24 -3.73 -13.03
C ASP A 97 5.73 -3.76 -13.28
N TYR A 98 5.29 -3.09 -14.35
CA TYR A 98 3.89 -3.03 -14.76
C TYR A 98 3.76 -3.35 -16.24
N GLU A 99 2.88 -4.30 -16.56
CA GLU A 99 2.55 -4.68 -17.94
C GLU A 99 1.08 -5.11 -18.01
N ASP A 100 0.29 -4.48 -18.90
CA ASP A 100 -1.10 -4.84 -19.20
C ASP A 100 -1.99 -5.08 -17.95
N GLY A 101 -1.96 -4.14 -16.99
CA GLY A 101 -2.78 -4.21 -15.77
C GLY A 101 -2.24 -5.16 -14.69
N LYS A 102 -1.05 -5.73 -14.87
CA LYS A 102 -0.40 -6.62 -13.90
C LYS A 102 0.81 -5.95 -13.28
N TYR A 103 1.04 -6.25 -12.01
CA TYR A 103 2.15 -5.71 -11.23
C TYR A 103 3.02 -6.86 -10.74
N ASP A 104 4.32 -6.74 -10.96
CA ASP A 104 5.33 -7.66 -10.44
C ASP A 104 6.26 -6.91 -9.49
N LEU A 105 6.37 -7.39 -8.25
CA LEU A 105 7.24 -6.75 -7.25
C LEU A 105 8.70 -7.13 -7.51
N VAL A 106 9.52 -6.13 -7.84
CA VAL A 106 10.95 -6.30 -8.13
C VAL A 106 11.78 -6.22 -6.86
N SER A 107 11.53 -5.21 -6.02
CA SER A 107 12.31 -5.01 -4.79
C SER A 107 11.57 -4.21 -3.71
N VAL A 108 12.03 -4.39 -2.47
CA VAL A 108 11.63 -3.58 -1.31
C VAL A 108 12.91 -3.14 -0.60
N VAL A 109 13.11 -1.82 -0.48
CA VAL A 109 14.32 -1.22 0.10
C VAL A 109 13.96 -0.30 1.26
N ASP A 110 14.72 -0.39 2.34
CA ASP A 110 14.75 0.61 3.41
C ASP A 110 16.00 1.47 3.22
N PRO A 111 15.89 2.65 2.57
CA PRO A 111 17.04 3.49 2.28
C PRO A 111 17.61 4.15 3.53
N VAL A 112 16.81 4.31 4.59
CA VAL A 112 17.26 4.94 5.84
C VAL A 112 18.25 4.02 6.55
N ASN A 113 17.95 2.73 6.60
CA ASN A 113 18.80 1.72 7.22
C ASN A 113 19.77 1.05 6.24
N ARG A 114 19.68 1.37 4.94
CA ARG A 114 20.48 0.78 3.85
C ARG A 114 20.27 -0.74 3.73
N GLU A 115 19.03 -1.19 3.91
CA GLU A 115 18.65 -2.60 3.87
C GLU A 115 17.86 -2.91 2.60
N ILE A 116 18.15 -4.07 1.99
CA ILE A 116 17.28 -4.68 0.97
C ILE A 116 16.41 -5.69 1.71
N LEU A 117 15.12 -5.39 1.83
CA LEU A 117 14.15 -6.21 2.55
C LEU A 117 13.62 -7.36 1.66
N TYR A 118 13.58 -7.12 0.35
CA TYR A 118 13.20 -8.11 -0.65
C TYR A 118 13.84 -7.77 -2.00
N GLN A 119 14.24 -8.81 -2.73
CA GLN A 119 14.72 -8.72 -4.10
C GLN A 119 14.22 -9.96 -4.86
N GLN A 120 13.54 -9.76 -5.97
CA GLN A 120 13.15 -10.85 -6.86
C GLN A 120 14.42 -11.50 -7.44
N GLN A 121 14.50 -12.83 -7.37
CA GLN A 121 15.59 -13.60 -8.00
C GLN A 121 15.21 -13.88 -9.46
N SER A 122 16.16 -13.62 -10.37
CA SER A 122 16.03 -13.92 -11.80
C SER A 122 16.11 -15.42 -12.10
#